data_AF-A0A1V1NS68-F1
#
_entry.id   AF-A0A1V1NS68-F1
#
_cell.length_a   1.000
_cell.length_b   1.000
_cell.length_c   1.000
_cell.angle_alpha   90.00
_cell.angle_beta   90.00
_cell.angle_gamma   90.00
#
_symmetry.space_group_name_H-M   'P 1'
#
loop_
_entity.id
_entity.type
_entity.pdbx_description
1 polymer ?
#
loop_
_entity_poly.entity_id
_entity_poly.type
_entity_poly.pdbx_seq_one_letter_code
_entity_poly.pdbx_strand_id
1 'polypeptide(L)'
;MAIYETSKGLWEYYNNGWNIIENINEMNALLLNLSRKIRYVPDGKMGEIAYVNYYAWDQTDGVDSLYADVSKRGNTTAFSTESDRISITITHLNDSPVFTDTVIEMDSINEDQIQNSGMCISDLLKNQPIIDPDPDAQKGIAIYEFEKMERWQYQIEETNQWENFPDLPFDHAFLLSTKDKIRFVPDECNSENASFDFYIWDQVKGLSGTVYDITNRGGISGFSIIGATARIIVSDINDAPTFMDTPIHPNMPDITEDDINTTGLIISSFIKSSIADVDSNANKGIAIYECSGNGKWQYYSNSQTLWLDITYVCINSSLLLR
;
A
#
# COMPACT_ATOMS: atom_id res chain seq x y z
N MET A 1 -14.42 26.37 46.78
CA MET A 1 -15.04 26.32 45.44
C MET A 1 -15.85 25.04 45.32
N ALA A 2 -17.01 25.05 44.67
CA ALA A 2 -17.82 23.87 44.37
C ALA A 2 -17.95 23.67 42.85
N ILE A 3 -17.47 22.54 42.31
CA ILE A 3 -17.41 22.23 40.86
C ILE A 3 -18.61 21.39 40.42
N TYR A 4 -19.31 21.79 39.33
CA TYR A 4 -20.57 21.14 38.93
C TYR A 4 -20.74 20.80 37.43
N GLU A 5 -19.81 21.15 36.53
CA GLU A 5 -19.86 20.77 35.10
C GLU A 5 -18.46 20.80 34.43
N THR A 6 -18.18 19.87 33.49
CA THR A 6 -16.88 19.70 32.79
C THR A 6 -17.04 19.27 31.31
N SER A 7 -15.97 19.41 30.49
CA SER A 7 -15.93 19.03 29.05
C SER A 7 -15.40 17.60 28.76
N LYS A 8 -15.00 17.29 27.50
CA LYS A 8 -14.80 15.94 26.93
C LYS A 8 -13.54 15.17 27.41
N GLY A 9 -12.55 15.86 27.98
CA GLY A 9 -11.38 15.24 28.62
C GLY A 9 -11.60 14.97 30.12
N LEU A 10 -10.53 14.60 30.83
CA LEU A 10 -10.61 14.29 32.26
C LEU A 10 -10.20 15.48 33.11
N TRP A 11 -11.04 15.84 34.08
CA TRP A 11 -10.66 16.77 35.13
C TRP A 11 -10.25 16.00 36.38
N GLU A 12 -9.21 16.46 37.05
CA GLU A 12 -8.70 15.83 38.26
C GLU A 12 -8.42 16.88 39.33
N TYR A 13 -8.53 16.48 40.60
CA TYR A 13 -8.11 17.28 41.74
C TYR A 13 -7.04 16.55 42.57
N TYR A 14 -6.19 17.32 43.23
CA TYR A 14 -5.12 16.78 44.06
C TYR A 14 -5.52 16.65 45.54
N ASN A 15 -5.56 15.41 46.02
CA ASN A 15 -5.72 15.06 47.43
C ASN A 15 -4.90 13.82 47.75
N ASN A 16 -3.66 14.04 48.22
CA ASN A 16 -2.67 12.97 48.46
C ASN A 16 -2.44 12.07 47.22
N GLY A 17 -2.65 12.62 46.03
CA GLY A 17 -2.75 11.91 44.76
C GLY A 17 -3.72 12.63 43.82
N TRP A 18 -3.65 12.33 42.52
CA TRP A 18 -4.64 12.83 41.55
C TRP A 18 -5.87 11.95 41.57
N ASN A 19 -7.03 12.58 41.72
CA ASN A 19 -8.34 11.92 41.77
C ASN A 19 -9.20 12.48 40.65
N ILE A 20 -9.91 11.61 39.93
CA ILE A 20 -10.80 11.99 38.84
C ILE A 20 -12.01 12.74 39.41
N ILE A 21 -12.38 13.84 38.75
CA ILE A 21 -13.62 14.57 38.97
C ILE A 21 -14.65 13.98 38.00
N GLU A 22 -15.57 13.18 38.52
CA GLU A 22 -16.62 12.53 37.74
C GLU A 22 -18.01 12.78 38.36
N ASN A 23 -19.06 12.60 37.55
CA ASN A 23 -20.47 12.63 37.94
C ASN A 23 -20.94 13.92 38.65
N ILE A 24 -20.33 15.06 38.32
CA ILE A 24 -20.66 16.36 38.91
C ILE A 24 -21.95 16.96 38.32
N ASN A 25 -22.76 17.57 39.18
CA ASN A 25 -23.92 18.41 38.84
C ASN A 25 -24.29 19.28 40.06
N GLU A 26 -25.31 20.13 39.99
CA GLU A 26 -25.69 20.99 41.13
C GLU A 26 -26.07 20.22 42.40
N MET A 27 -26.54 18.97 42.30
CA MET A 27 -26.85 18.13 43.47
C MET A 27 -25.65 17.30 43.95
N ASN A 28 -24.55 17.29 43.18
CA ASN A 28 -23.37 16.49 43.44
C ASN A 28 -22.12 17.28 43.04
N ALA A 29 -21.90 18.45 43.63
CA ALA A 29 -20.76 19.29 43.34
C ALA A 29 -19.56 18.93 44.23
N LEU A 30 -18.37 18.85 43.65
CA LEU A 30 -17.15 18.57 44.39
C LEU A 30 -16.69 19.83 45.15
N LEU A 31 -16.56 19.73 46.47
CA LEU A 31 -16.08 20.81 47.32
C LEU A 31 -14.56 20.79 47.43
N LEU A 32 -13.92 21.90 47.08
CA LEU A 32 -12.47 22.07 47.16
C LEU A 32 -12.12 23.35 47.91
N ASN A 33 -11.28 23.23 48.94
CA ASN A 33 -10.71 24.37 49.64
C ASN A 33 -9.57 25.03 48.83
N LEU A 34 -9.09 26.18 49.29
CA LEU A 34 -8.10 26.99 48.56
C LEU A 34 -6.69 26.36 48.45
N SER A 35 -6.41 25.28 49.18
CA SER A 35 -5.12 24.57 49.09
C SER A 35 -5.11 23.47 48.02
N ARG A 36 -6.28 23.15 47.45
CA ARG A 36 -6.42 22.11 46.43
C ARG A 36 -5.92 22.60 45.07
N LYS A 37 -5.42 21.64 44.28
CA LYS A 37 -5.07 21.85 42.87
C LYS A 37 -6.07 21.11 42.01
N ILE A 38 -6.39 21.68 40.85
CA ILE A 38 -7.12 21.00 39.79
C ILE A 38 -6.25 20.97 38.53
N ARG A 39 -6.41 19.94 37.69
CA ARG A 39 -5.83 19.90 36.35
C ARG A 39 -6.83 19.30 35.37
N TYR A 40 -6.64 19.65 34.11
CA TYR A 40 -7.31 19.02 32.99
C TYR A 40 -6.30 18.12 32.27
N VAL A 41 -6.72 16.92 31.91
CA VAL A 41 -5.96 15.93 31.15
C VAL A 41 -6.66 15.76 29.80
N PRO A 42 -6.10 16.32 28.71
CA PRO A 42 -6.65 16.16 27.36
C PRO A 42 -6.70 14.69 26.95
N ASP A 43 -7.59 14.35 26.01
CA ASP A 43 -7.73 12.99 25.47
C ASP A 43 -6.66 12.61 24.43
N GLY A 44 -5.82 13.57 24.04
CA GLY A 44 -4.74 13.38 23.07
C GLY A 44 -5.23 13.28 21.63
N LYS A 45 -6.36 13.90 21.28
CA LYS A 45 -6.92 13.87 19.92
C LYS A 45 -7.05 15.27 19.33
N MET A 46 -8.08 16.01 19.74
CA MET A 46 -8.37 17.32 19.15
C MET A 46 -8.23 18.44 20.18
N GLY A 47 -7.95 19.63 19.64
CA GLY A 47 -8.05 20.86 20.40
C GLY A 47 -9.49 21.12 20.84
N GLU A 48 -9.66 21.63 22.05
CA GLU A 48 -10.96 22.00 22.60
C GLU A 48 -10.82 23.18 23.56
N ILE A 49 -11.95 23.77 23.97
CA ILE A 49 -11.99 24.65 25.14
C ILE A 49 -12.61 23.84 26.27
N ALA A 50 -11.79 23.49 27.25
CA ALA A 50 -12.25 22.85 28.47
C ALA A 50 -12.57 23.89 29.52
N TYR A 51 -13.62 23.66 30.31
CA TYR A 51 -14.01 24.57 31.39
C TYR A 51 -14.51 23.83 32.62
N VAL A 52 -14.51 24.55 33.74
CA VAL A 52 -15.17 24.18 34.99
C VAL A 52 -16.04 25.36 35.42
N ASN A 53 -17.33 25.09 35.64
CA ASN A 53 -18.21 26.05 36.31
C ASN A 53 -18.16 25.82 37.82
N TYR A 54 -18.20 26.91 38.59
CA TYR A 54 -18.07 26.83 40.03
C TYR A 54 -18.85 27.88 40.82
N TYR A 55 -19.17 27.54 42.07
CA TYR A 55 -19.63 28.49 43.09
C TYR A 55 -18.53 28.73 44.13
N ALA A 56 -18.46 29.93 44.72
CA ALA A 56 -17.63 30.18 45.88
C ALA A 56 -18.20 29.44 47.10
N TRP A 57 -17.31 28.98 47.99
CA TRP A 57 -17.67 28.18 49.17
C TRP A 57 -16.91 28.69 50.38
N ASP A 58 -17.61 29.06 51.44
CA ASP A 58 -17.05 29.66 52.65
C ASP A 58 -16.65 28.65 53.74
N GLN A 59 -16.90 27.35 53.50
CA GLN A 59 -16.59 26.23 54.39
C GLN A 59 -17.41 26.18 55.69
N THR A 60 -18.53 26.92 55.77
CA THR A 60 -19.44 26.85 56.92
C THR A 60 -20.32 25.59 56.94
N ASP A 61 -20.52 24.96 55.77
CA ASP A 61 -21.20 23.67 55.60
C ASP A 61 -20.49 22.83 54.54
N GLY A 62 -20.55 21.50 54.64
CA GLY A 62 -19.82 20.56 53.78
C GLY A 62 -18.38 20.27 54.22
N VAL A 63 -17.75 19.29 53.55
CA VAL A 63 -16.38 18.83 53.86
C VAL A 63 -15.54 18.87 52.60
N ASP A 64 -14.30 19.34 52.74
CA ASP A 64 -13.34 19.42 51.64
C ASP A 64 -13.06 18.04 51.02
N SER A 65 -12.93 18.00 49.68
CA SER A 65 -12.77 16.80 48.86
C SER A 65 -13.94 15.81 48.90
N LEU A 66 -15.11 16.22 49.42
CA LEU A 66 -16.36 15.47 49.30
C LEU A 66 -17.34 16.20 48.38
N TYR A 67 -18.40 15.49 47.99
CA TYR A 67 -19.46 16.02 47.16
C TYR A 67 -20.62 16.54 48.02
N ALA A 68 -21.30 17.59 47.55
CA ALA A 68 -22.45 18.18 48.22
C ALA A 68 -23.50 18.70 47.24
N ASP A 69 -24.74 18.82 47.72
CA ASP A 69 -25.83 19.51 47.01
C ASP A 69 -25.69 21.02 47.18
N VAL A 70 -25.47 21.71 46.06
CA VAL A 70 -25.33 23.17 45.95
C VAL A 70 -26.54 23.82 45.27
N SER A 71 -27.65 23.11 45.14
CA SER A 71 -28.90 23.66 44.58
C SER A 71 -29.47 24.80 45.42
N LYS A 72 -29.14 24.86 46.72
CA LYS A 72 -29.45 25.98 47.62
C LYS A 72 -28.22 26.87 47.79
N ARG A 73 -28.37 28.15 47.45
CA ARG A 73 -27.27 29.12 47.37
C ARG A 73 -27.68 30.53 47.74
N GLY A 74 -26.70 31.37 48.09
CA GLY A 74 -26.87 32.76 48.49
C GLY A 74 -27.33 32.95 49.95
N ASN A 75 -27.56 34.21 50.33
CA ASN A 75 -28.00 34.61 51.67
C ASN A 75 -27.11 34.06 52.80
N THR A 76 -27.64 33.13 53.61
CA THR A 76 -26.99 32.52 54.77
C THR A 76 -26.47 31.10 54.47
N THR A 77 -26.47 30.66 53.21
CA THR A 77 -25.91 29.35 52.82
C THR A 77 -24.39 29.45 52.64
N ALA A 78 -23.71 28.30 52.63
CA ALA A 78 -22.26 28.24 52.45
C ALA A 78 -21.78 28.53 51.01
N PHE A 79 -22.70 28.70 50.05
CA PHE A 79 -22.41 28.81 48.62
C PHE A 79 -22.86 30.16 48.04
N SER A 80 -22.08 30.74 47.13
CA SER A 80 -22.42 32.02 46.48
C SER A 80 -23.67 31.94 45.60
N THR A 81 -24.40 33.05 45.49
CA THR A 81 -25.56 33.15 44.58
C THR A 81 -25.16 32.97 43.12
N GLU A 82 -24.11 33.67 42.70
CA GLU A 82 -23.58 33.63 41.35
C GLU A 82 -22.50 32.56 41.23
N SER A 83 -22.44 31.95 40.05
CA SER A 83 -21.33 31.09 39.63
C SER A 83 -20.31 31.88 38.82
N ASP A 84 -19.14 31.28 38.63
CA ASP A 84 -18.11 31.76 37.73
C ASP A 84 -17.48 30.58 36.98
N ARG A 85 -16.65 30.86 35.98
CA ARG A 85 -16.05 29.86 35.10
C ARG A 85 -14.54 30.06 34.97
N ILE A 86 -13.81 28.97 35.11
CA ILE A 86 -12.43 28.87 34.63
C ILE A 86 -12.41 28.07 33.33
N SER A 87 -11.68 28.54 32.34
CA SER A 87 -11.50 27.85 31.07
C SER A 87 -10.01 27.73 30.69
N ILE A 88 -9.72 26.72 29.89
CA ILE A 88 -8.43 26.48 29.26
C ILE A 88 -8.66 26.14 27.79
N THR A 89 -7.84 26.72 26.91
CA THR A 89 -7.83 26.40 25.48
C THR A 89 -6.73 25.38 25.21
N ILE A 90 -7.10 24.28 24.58
CA ILE A 90 -6.21 23.23 24.08
C ILE A 90 -6.09 23.43 22.57
N THR A 91 -4.87 23.66 22.10
CA THR A 91 -4.59 23.76 20.66
C THR A 91 -4.34 22.38 20.08
N HIS A 92 -5.02 22.06 18.99
CA HIS A 92 -4.77 20.86 18.22
C HIS A 92 -3.38 20.93 17.57
N LEU A 93 -2.63 19.84 17.65
CA LEU A 93 -1.46 19.55 16.84
C LEU A 93 -1.72 18.22 16.15
N ASN A 94 -1.16 18.06 14.95
CA ASN A 94 -1.21 16.80 14.24
C ASN A 94 -0.51 15.70 15.05
N ASP A 95 -1.01 14.49 14.97
CA ASP A 95 -0.36 13.27 15.44
C ASP A 95 -0.15 12.31 14.26
N SER A 96 1.06 11.78 14.12
CA SER A 96 1.41 10.93 12.99
C SER A 96 0.63 9.59 13.01
N PRO A 97 0.33 9.01 11.84
CA PRO A 97 -0.24 7.67 11.76
C PRO A 97 0.64 6.62 12.42
N VAL A 98 0.01 5.69 13.14
CA VAL A 98 0.65 4.52 13.73
C VAL A 98 0.27 3.28 12.93
N PHE A 99 1.29 2.50 12.58
CA PHE A 99 1.18 1.28 11.79
C PHE A 99 2.03 0.16 12.38
N THR A 100 1.56 -1.08 12.25
CA THR A 100 2.21 -2.26 12.87
C THR A 100 2.47 -3.41 11.91
N ASP A 101 1.87 -3.42 10.72
CA ASP A 101 2.26 -4.35 9.67
C ASP A 101 3.49 -3.81 8.93
N THR A 102 4.30 -4.69 8.38
CA THR A 102 5.53 -4.33 7.67
C THR A 102 5.57 -4.88 6.26
N VAL A 103 4.66 -5.79 5.89
CA VAL A 103 4.58 -6.32 4.52
C VAL A 103 3.12 -6.45 4.08
N ILE A 104 2.80 -5.88 2.93
CA ILE A 104 1.48 -5.97 2.28
C ILE A 104 1.66 -6.67 0.93
N GLU A 105 0.94 -7.76 0.70
CA GLU A 105 0.91 -8.41 -0.62
C GLU A 105 -0.15 -7.75 -1.51
N MET A 106 0.25 -7.35 -2.70
CA MET A 106 -0.63 -6.86 -3.76
C MET A 106 -1.24 -8.03 -4.53
N ASP A 107 -2.30 -7.76 -5.30
CA ASP A 107 -2.85 -8.74 -6.23
C ASP A 107 -1.81 -9.13 -7.28
N SER A 108 -1.64 -10.43 -7.50
CA SER A 108 -0.72 -10.96 -8.51
C SER A 108 -1.22 -10.68 -9.94
N ILE A 109 -0.29 -10.55 -10.87
CA ILE A 109 -0.54 -10.44 -12.32
C ILE A 109 0.28 -11.49 -13.07
N ASN A 110 0.03 -11.69 -14.36
CA ASN A 110 0.95 -12.38 -15.26
C ASN A 110 1.80 -11.39 -16.08
N GLU A 111 2.86 -11.87 -16.72
CA GLU A 111 3.82 -11.02 -17.43
C GLU A 111 3.22 -10.31 -18.69
N ASP A 112 2.17 -10.87 -19.31
CA ASP A 112 1.44 -10.22 -20.41
C ASP A 112 0.58 -9.02 -19.98
N GLN A 113 0.34 -8.82 -18.67
CA GLN A 113 -0.57 -7.79 -18.15
C GLN A 113 0.04 -6.37 -18.13
N ILE A 114 0.71 -5.94 -19.20
CA ILE A 114 1.35 -4.61 -19.31
C ILE A 114 0.37 -3.43 -19.29
N GLN A 115 -0.92 -3.66 -19.57
CA GLN A 115 -1.98 -2.65 -19.53
C GLN A 115 -2.92 -2.81 -18.32
N ASN A 116 -2.46 -3.44 -17.24
CA ASN A 116 -3.29 -3.65 -16.05
C ASN A 116 -3.79 -2.33 -15.42
N SER A 117 -4.93 -2.43 -14.74
CA SER A 117 -5.64 -1.31 -14.11
C SER A 117 -4.99 -0.79 -12.82
N GLY A 118 -3.92 -1.44 -12.34
CA GLY A 118 -3.29 -1.16 -11.06
C GLY A 118 -4.18 -1.42 -9.85
N MET A 119 -3.70 -0.96 -8.70
CA MET A 119 -4.34 -1.04 -7.40
C MET A 119 -4.55 0.36 -6.83
N CYS A 120 -5.74 0.64 -6.29
CA CYS A 120 -5.99 1.86 -5.52
C CYS A 120 -5.24 1.81 -4.19
N ILE A 121 -4.67 2.93 -3.74
CA ILE A 121 -4.01 2.99 -2.43
C ILE A 121 -5.00 2.72 -1.29
N SER A 122 -6.29 3.07 -1.44
CA SER A 122 -7.33 2.66 -0.50
C SER A 122 -7.50 1.16 -0.37
N ASP A 123 -7.33 0.40 -1.45
CA ASP A 123 -7.39 -1.06 -1.43
C ASP A 123 -6.10 -1.67 -0.85
N LEU A 124 -4.93 -1.09 -1.15
CA LEU A 124 -3.65 -1.49 -0.54
C LEU A 124 -3.68 -1.37 0.99
N LEU A 125 -4.26 -0.27 1.50
CA LEU A 125 -4.36 -0.01 2.94
C LEU A 125 -5.60 -0.63 3.59
N LYS A 126 -6.40 -1.39 2.84
CA LYS A 126 -7.66 -1.96 3.35
C LYS A 126 -7.38 -3.06 4.35
N ASN A 127 -8.13 -3.05 5.46
CA ASN A 127 -7.99 -3.98 6.59
C ASN A 127 -6.61 -3.95 7.29
N GLN A 128 -5.78 -2.95 6.99
CA GLN A 128 -4.50 -2.76 7.63
C GLN A 128 -4.67 -2.08 8.99
N PRO A 129 -3.91 -2.48 10.04
CA PRO A 129 -4.01 -1.92 11.39
C PRO A 129 -3.36 -0.52 11.47
N ILE A 130 -3.96 0.46 10.79
CA ILE A 130 -3.54 1.86 10.74
C ILE A 130 -4.44 2.69 11.64
N ILE A 131 -3.86 3.27 12.69
CA ILE A 131 -4.54 4.13 13.65
C ILE A 131 -3.93 5.52 13.57
N ASP A 132 -4.78 6.53 13.47
CA ASP A 132 -4.39 7.92 13.61
C ASP A 132 -5.10 8.50 14.85
N PRO A 133 -4.39 9.14 15.80
CA PRO A 133 -5.03 9.81 16.93
C PRO A 133 -5.98 10.93 16.50
N ASP A 134 -5.76 11.52 15.32
CA ASP A 134 -6.58 12.59 14.77
C ASP A 134 -7.83 12.05 14.06
N PRO A 135 -9.05 12.40 14.53
CA PRO A 135 -10.29 11.82 13.99
C PRO A 135 -10.55 12.08 12.51
N ASP A 136 -10.03 13.20 12.00
CA ASP A 136 -10.25 13.67 10.63
C ASP A 136 -9.03 13.43 9.73
N ALA A 137 -8.00 12.72 10.22
CA ALA A 137 -6.83 12.39 9.42
C ALA A 137 -7.22 11.56 8.19
N GLN A 138 -6.80 12.04 7.02
CA GLN A 138 -6.92 11.28 5.79
C GLN A 138 -5.78 10.28 5.72
N LYS A 139 -5.88 9.29 4.83
CA LYS A 139 -4.84 8.26 4.69
C LYS A 139 -4.24 8.31 3.30
N GLY A 140 -2.95 8.04 3.22
CA GLY A 140 -2.18 7.88 2.01
C GLY A 140 -0.87 7.17 2.32
N ILE A 141 0.03 7.13 1.34
CA ILE A 141 1.36 6.58 1.46
C ILE A 141 2.42 7.53 0.95
N ALA A 142 3.61 7.41 1.49
CA ALA A 142 4.82 8.11 1.08
C ALA A 142 5.87 7.06 0.67
N ILE A 143 6.01 6.82 -0.64
CA ILE A 143 6.89 5.78 -1.19
C ILE A 143 8.30 6.33 -1.32
N TYR A 144 9.28 5.68 -0.70
CA TYR A 144 10.67 6.17 -0.63
C TYR A 144 11.69 5.24 -1.27
N GLU A 145 11.31 4.00 -1.61
CA GLU A 145 12.20 3.03 -2.25
C GLU A 145 11.40 2.11 -3.17
N PHE A 146 12.02 1.67 -4.27
CA PHE A 146 11.44 0.77 -5.27
C PHE A 146 12.45 -0.30 -5.67
N GLU A 147 11.99 -1.54 -5.80
CA GLU A 147 12.62 -2.49 -6.70
C GLU A 147 12.09 -2.25 -8.12
N LYS A 148 13.00 -2.08 -9.09
CA LYS A 148 12.65 -1.92 -10.52
C LYS A 148 11.77 -0.71 -10.79
N MET A 149 12.18 0.43 -10.25
CA MET A 149 11.46 1.71 -10.29
C MET A 149 10.95 2.10 -11.69
N GLU A 150 11.72 1.79 -12.72
CA GLU A 150 11.41 2.10 -14.12
C GLU A 150 10.14 1.42 -14.65
N ARG A 151 9.60 0.45 -13.90
CA ARG A 151 8.40 -0.30 -14.24
C ARG A 151 7.23 -0.07 -13.30
N TRP A 152 7.42 0.75 -12.27
CA TRP A 152 6.33 1.24 -11.46
C TRP A 152 5.74 2.50 -12.10
N GLN A 153 4.41 2.57 -12.12
CA GLN A 153 3.67 3.74 -12.58
C GLN A 153 2.62 4.12 -11.55
N TYR A 154 2.35 5.41 -11.44
CA TYR A 154 1.25 5.94 -10.66
C TYR A 154 0.19 6.57 -11.57
N GLN A 155 -1.00 6.70 -11.03
CA GLN A 155 -2.07 7.47 -11.62
C GLN A 155 -2.72 8.32 -10.52
N ILE A 156 -2.72 9.63 -10.74
CA ILE A 156 -3.41 10.57 -9.87
C ILE A 156 -4.88 10.67 -10.27
N GLU A 157 -5.80 10.53 -9.32
CA GLU A 157 -7.26 10.48 -9.55
C GLU A 157 -7.75 11.63 -10.45
N GLU A 158 -7.25 12.85 -10.23
CA GLU A 158 -7.66 14.04 -10.99
C GLU A 158 -7.22 14.00 -12.47
N THR A 159 -6.08 13.36 -12.77
CA THR A 159 -5.53 13.30 -14.14
C THR A 159 -6.00 12.05 -14.88
N ASN A 160 -6.20 10.96 -14.15
CA ASN A 160 -6.53 9.64 -14.68
C ASN A 160 -5.57 9.20 -15.82
N GLN A 161 -4.29 9.61 -15.76
CA GLN A 161 -3.22 9.20 -16.67
C GLN A 161 -2.16 8.41 -15.91
N TRP A 162 -1.57 7.41 -16.57
CA TRP A 162 -0.44 6.67 -16.02
C TRP A 162 0.87 7.40 -16.30
N GLU A 163 1.66 7.60 -15.25
CA GLU A 163 2.94 8.28 -15.29
C GLU A 163 4.01 7.43 -14.60
N ASN A 164 5.26 7.54 -15.06
CA ASN A 164 6.40 6.94 -14.37
C ASN A 164 6.76 7.78 -13.14
N PHE A 165 7.26 7.15 -12.09
CA PHE A 165 7.76 7.88 -10.92
C PHE A 165 8.96 8.77 -11.29
N PRO A 166 9.03 10.00 -10.76
CA PRO A 166 10.23 10.83 -10.89
C PRO A 166 11.34 10.29 -9.99
N ASP A 167 12.59 10.66 -10.27
CA ASP A 167 13.72 10.35 -9.40
C ASP A 167 13.46 10.82 -7.96
N LEU A 168 13.80 9.97 -6.98
CA LEU A 168 13.65 10.27 -5.56
C LEU A 168 14.99 10.69 -4.95
N PRO A 169 15.14 11.95 -4.50
CA PRO A 169 16.28 12.36 -3.70
C PRO A 169 16.36 11.58 -2.38
N PHE A 170 17.54 11.56 -1.78
CA PHE A 170 17.70 11.02 -0.42
C PHE A 170 16.77 11.74 0.57
N ASP A 171 16.21 10.99 1.52
CA ASP A 171 15.20 11.45 2.49
C ASP A 171 13.94 12.08 1.87
N HIS A 172 13.61 11.74 0.62
CA HIS A 172 12.35 12.14 0.00
C HIS A 172 11.50 10.93 -0.38
N ALA A 173 10.19 11.15 -0.45
CA ALA A 173 9.23 10.16 -0.87
C ALA A 173 8.24 10.75 -1.86
N PHE A 174 7.71 9.92 -2.76
CA PHE A 174 6.57 10.28 -3.59
C PHE A 174 5.27 10.04 -2.83
N LEU A 175 4.42 11.06 -2.75
CA LEU A 175 3.18 11.00 -2.01
C LEU A 175 2.02 10.54 -2.90
N LEU A 176 1.26 9.56 -2.42
CA LEU A 176 0.01 9.12 -3.04
C LEU A 176 -1.12 9.12 -1.99
N SER A 177 -2.25 9.73 -2.33
CA SER A 177 -3.47 9.69 -1.52
C SER A 177 -4.18 8.35 -1.69
N THR A 178 -5.16 8.05 -0.82
CA THR A 178 -6.00 6.84 -0.94
C THR A 178 -6.85 6.76 -2.21
N LYS A 179 -6.97 7.85 -2.98
CA LYS A 179 -7.71 7.87 -4.26
C LYS A 179 -6.84 7.48 -5.45
N ASP A 180 -5.53 7.64 -5.30
CA ASP A 180 -4.60 7.39 -6.40
C ASP A 180 -4.36 5.90 -6.58
N LYS A 181 -3.77 5.57 -7.72
CA LYS A 181 -3.43 4.19 -8.07
C LYS A 181 -1.96 4.03 -8.33
N ILE A 182 -1.51 2.81 -8.14
CA ILE A 182 -0.17 2.34 -8.48
C ILE A 182 -0.28 1.05 -9.29
N ARG A 183 0.62 0.86 -10.26
CA ARG A 183 0.76 -0.40 -10.98
C ARG A 183 2.21 -0.73 -11.24
N PHE A 184 2.47 -2.03 -11.36
CA PHE A 184 3.69 -2.55 -11.94
C PHE A 184 3.44 -2.95 -13.39
N VAL A 185 4.36 -2.61 -14.29
CA VAL A 185 4.33 -2.99 -15.71
C VAL A 185 5.36 -4.12 -15.89
N PRO A 186 4.92 -5.37 -16.10
CA PRO A 186 5.85 -6.48 -16.31
C PRO A 186 6.70 -6.31 -17.58
N ASP A 187 7.71 -7.16 -17.74
CA ASP A 187 8.63 -7.14 -18.87
C ASP A 187 8.18 -8.01 -20.06
N GLU A 188 6.96 -8.55 -20.01
CA GLU A 188 6.39 -9.49 -20.98
C GLU A 188 7.22 -10.77 -21.14
N CYS A 189 8.10 -11.13 -20.19
CA CYS A 189 9.13 -12.13 -20.46
C CYS A 189 9.06 -13.38 -19.58
N ASN A 190 9.12 -13.22 -18.25
CA ASN A 190 9.13 -14.37 -17.33
C ASN A 190 8.52 -13.98 -15.98
N SER A 191 8.36 -14.97 -15.10
CA SER A 191 7.97 -14.73 -13.72
C SER A 191 8.98 -13.86 -12.98
N GLU A 192 8.46 -12.98 -12.13
CA GLU A 192 9.27 -12.06 -11.36
C GLU A 192 8.53 -11.50 -10.15
N ASN A 193 9.27 -10.88 -9.23
CA ASN A 193 8.71 -10.12 -8.13
C ASN A 193 9.19 -8.67 -8.21
N ALA A 194 8.40 -7.77 -7.64
CA ALA A 194 8.82 -6.41 -7.38
C ALA A 194 8.20 -5.92 -6.07
N SER A 195 8.79 -4.89 -5.48
CA SER A 195 8.28 -4.26 -4.28
C SER A 195 8.59 -2.77 -4.23
N PHE A 196 7.95 -2.07 -3.31
CA PHE A 196 8.30 -0.72 -2.91
C PHE A 196 8.10 -0.54 -1.41
N ASP A 197 8.90 0.33 -0.80
CA ASP A 197 8.79 0.66 0.61
C ASP A 197 8.17 2.05 0.80
N PHE A 198 7.31 2.16 1.81
CA PHE A 198 6.54 3.36 2.06
C PHE A 198 6.31 3.62 3.56
N TYR A 199 6.04 4.88 3.89
CA TYR A 199 5.44 5.28 5.18
C TYR A 199 3.94 5.55 5.00
N ILE A 200 3.16 5.42 6.07
CA ILE A 200 1.77 5.92 6.07
C ILE A 200 1.81 7.44 6.17
N TRP A 201 0.92 8.10 5.42
CA TRP A 201 0.81 9.54 5.34
C TRP A 201 -0.60 10.01 5.72
N ASP A 202 -0.72 10.99 6.61
CA ASP A 202 -2.02 11.54 7.09
C ASP A 202 -2.61 12.65 6.22
N GLN A 203 -1.88 13.07 5.19
CA GLN A 203 -2.23 14.19 4.31
C GLN A 203 -2.33 15.58 4.95
N VAL A 204 -1.78 15.77 6.16
CA VAL A 204 -1.74 17.11 6.77
C VAL A 204 -0.72 18.03 6.11
N LYS A 205 0.37 17.46 5.58
CA LYS A 205 1.38 18.18 4.80
C LYS A 205 1.76 17.44 3.53
N GLY A 206 2.08 18.19 2.48
CA GLY A 206 2.38 17.64 1.17
C GLY A 206 1.14 17.54 0.30
N LEU A 207 1.34 17.28 -0.99
CA LEU A 207 0.27 17.08 -1.96
C LEU A 207 0.49 15.74 -2.66
N SER A 208 -0.60 15.05 -2.98
CA SER A 208 -0.50 13.84 -3.78
C SER A 208 0.13 14.14 -5.15
N GLY A 209 0.91 13.20 -5.67
CA GLY A 209 1.63 13.36 -6.93
C GLY A 209 2.90 14.20 -6.83
N THR A 210 3.41 14.45 -5.62
CA THR A 210 4.63 15.25 -5.42
C THR A 210 5.68 14.50 -4.63
N VAL A 211 6.94 14.86 -4.87
CA VAL A 211 8.09 14.44 -4.06
C VAL A 211 8.17 15.34 -2.83
N TYR A 212 8.27 14.76 -1.64
CA TYR A 212 8.24 15.48 -0.37
C TYR A 212 9.36 15.02 0.57
N ASP A 213 9.91 15.96 1.33
CA ASP A 213 10.93 15.71 2.35
C ASP A 213 10.33 14.96 3.55
N ILE A 214 10.83 13.75 3.79
CA ILE A 214 10.39 12.87 4.87
C ILE A 214 11.43 12.75 5.99
N THR A 215 12.35 13.69 6.14
CA THR A 215 13.40 13.67 7.18
C THR A 215 12.79 13.58 8.59
N ASN A 216 11.63 14.21 8.81
CA ASN A 216 10.90 14.15 10.07
C ASN A 216 9.74 13.15 9.98
N ARG A 217 9.72 12.16 10.88
CA ARG A 217 8.71 11.10 10.96
C ARG A 217 8.29 10.84 12.41
N GLY A 218 7.06 10.37 12.60
CA GLY A 218 6.45 10.20 13.93
C GLY A 218 6.06 11.52 14.60
N GLY A 219 5.56 11.42 15.83
CA GLY A 219 5.20 12.58 16.67
C GLY A 219 4.18 13.46 15.96
N ILE A 220 4.53 14.72 15.70
CA ILE A 220 3.65 15.69 15.04
C ILE A 220 3.83 15.79 13.52
N SER A 221 4.66 14.93 12.93
CA SER A 221 4.86 14.89 11.48
C SER A 221 3.69 14.21 10.78
N GLY A 222 3.60 14.39 9.47
CA GLY A 222 2.56 13.78 8.65
C GLY A 222 2.73 12.27 8.38
N PHE A 223 3.79 11.65 8.91
CA PHE A 223 4.29 10.37 8.44
C PHE A 223 4.52 9.40 9.60
N SER A 224 4.19 8.13 9.39
CA SER A 224 4.49 7.07 10.35
C SER A 224 6.00 6.94 10.59
N ILE A 225 6.38 6.52 11.80
CA ILE A 225 7.79 6.26 12.13
C ILE A 225 8.28 4.92 11.54
N ILE A 226 7.39 3.94 11.49
CA ILE A 226 7.62 2.62 10.90
C ILE A 226 7.12 2.65 9.46
N GLY A 227 7.97 2.19 8.53
CA GLY A 227 7.62 1.95 7.14
C GLY A 227 7.20 0.50 6.90
N ALA A 228 6.70 0.23 5.71
CA ALA A 228 6.30 -1.09 5.26
C ALA A 228 6.63 -1.30 3.79
N THR A 229 6.63 -2.56 3.37
CA THR A 229 6.89 -3.01 2.02
C THR A 229 5.59 -3.48 1.37
N ALA A 230 5.28 -3.00 0.17
CA ALA A 230 4.27 -3.60 -0.69
C ALA A 230 4.96 -4.49 -1.72
N ARG A 231 4.47 -5.73 -1.90
CA ARG A 231 5.06 -6.71 -2.80
C ARG A 231 4.06 -7.17 -3.84
N ILE A 232 4.51 -7.32 -5.09
CA ILE A 232 3.74 -7.92 -6.18
C ILE A 232 4.49 -9.13 -6.73
N ILE A 233 3.71 -10.15 -7.10
CA ILE A 233 4.18 -11.35 -7.79
C ILE A 233 3.64 -11.32 -9.21
N VAL A 234 4.54 -11.49 -10.17
CA VAL A 234 4.24 -11.67 -11.60
C VAL A 234 4.48 -13.14 -11.96
N SER A 235 3.44 -13.83 -12.41
CA SER A 235 3.56 -15.21 -12.91
C SER A 235 3.92 -15.25 -14.39
N ASP A 236 4.67 -16.27 -14.80
CA ASP A 236 4.90 -16.59 -16.21
C ASP A 236 3.66 -17.23 -16.84
N ILE A 237 3.38 -16.88 -18.09
CA ILE A 237 2.57 -17.68 -19.00
C ILE A 237 3.42 -18.02 -20.23
N ASN A 238 3.10 -19.12 -20.90
CA ASN A 238 3.88 -19.57 -22.04
C ASN A 238 3.56 -18.72 -23.28
N ASP A 239 4.59 -18.19 -23.91
CA ASP A 239 4.51 -17.51 -25.21
C ASP A 239 4.69 -18.45 -26.39
N ALA A 240 4.12 -18.06 -27.53
CA ALA A 240 4.36 -18.74 -28.79
C ALA A 240 5.64 -18.18 -29.45
N PRO A 241 6.50 -19.04 -30.03
CA PRO A 241 7.66 -18.55 -30.76
C PRO A 241 7.24 -17.75 -32.00
N THR A 242 8.00 -16.69 -32.29
CA THR A 242 7.78 -15.80 -33.44
C THR A 242 8.92 -15.93 -34.45
N PHE A 243 8.66 -15.57 -35.70
CA PHE A 243 9.73 -15.42 -36.70
C PHE A 243 10.30 -14.00 -36.65
N MET A 244 11.62 -13.88 -36.61
CA MET A 244 12.32 -12.59 -36.58
C MET A 244 12.33 -11.89 -37.94
N ASP A 245 12.36 -12.67 -39.04
CA ASP A 245 12.36 -12.18 -40.41
C ASP A 245 11.29 -12.94 -41.22
N THR A 246 10.44 -12.21 -41.96
CA THR A 246 9.48 -12.82 -42.90
C THR A 246 9.68 -12.32 -44.33
N PRO A 247 9.83 -13.21 -45.33
CA PRO A 247 9.86 -14.66 -45.25
C PRO A 247 11.28 -15.26 -45.29
N ILE A 248 11.58 -16.13 -44.32
CA ILE A 248 12.68 -17.08 -44.36
C ILE A 248 12.27 -18.29 -45.22
N HIS A 249 12.70 -18.30 -46.48
CA HIS A 249 12.58 -19.47 -47.34
C HIS A 249 13.90 -20.23 -47.37
N PRO A 250 14.23 -21.04 -46.35
CA PRO A 250 15.46 -21.81 -46.37
C PRO A 250 15.40 -22.85 -47.47
N ASN A 251 16.47 -22.93 -48.26
CA ASN A 251 16.63 -23.98 -49.27
C ASN A 251 17.46 -25.11 -48.67
N MET A 252 17.00 -26.36 -48.86
CA MET A 252 17.87 -27.51 -48.71
C MET A 252 18.90 -27.54 -49.84
N PRO A 253 20.07 -28.17 -49.64
CA PRO A 253 21.01 -28.42 -50.73
C PRO A 253 20.36 -29.21 -51.86
N ASP A 254 20.71 -28.88 -53.10
CA ASP A 254 20.27 -29.62 -54.28
C ASP A 254 20.80 -31.07 -54.23
N ILE A 255 19.97 -32.01 -54.67
CA ILE A 255 20.29 -33.42 -54.84
C ILE A 255 19.79 -33.90 -56.21
N THR A 256 20.32 -35.02 -56.69
CA THR A 256 19.83 -35.74 -57.86
C THR A 256 18.78 -36.78 -57.49
N GLU A 257 18.00 -37.22 -58.48
CA GLU A 257 17.03 -38.32 -58.38
C GLU A 257 17.66 -39.67 -57.99
N ASP A 258 18.96 -39.81 -58.23
CA ASP A 258 19.74 -41.00 -57.88
C ASP A 258 20.29 -40.95 -56.44
N ASP A 259 20.18 -39.81 -55.75
CA ASP A 259 20.68 -39.62 -54.37
C ASP A 259 19.73 -40.20 -53.32
N ILE A 260 19.60 -41.53 -53.31
CA ILE A 260 18.69 -42.26 -52.40
C ILE A 260 19.20 -42.38 -50.95
N ASN A 261 20.41 -41.91 -50.65
CA ASN A 261 21.03 -41.93 -49.31
C ASN A 261 21.59 -40.55 -48.96
N THR A 262 20.72 -39.58 -48.68
CA THR A 262 21.14 -38.21 -48.35
C THR A 262 21.52 -38.08 -46.87
N THR A 263 22.37 -37.10 -46.56
CA THR A 263 22.72 -36.74 -45.17
C THR A 263 21.66 -35.88 -44.48
N GLY A 264 20.67 -35.39 -45.22
CA GLY A 264 19.66 -34.44 -44.76
C GLY A 264 20.21 -33.07 -44.35
N LEU A 265 19.35 -32.26 -43.75
CA LEU A 265 19.67 -30.94 -43.21
C LEU A 265 19.30 -30.89 -41.72
N ILE A 266 20.18 -30.35 -40.88
CA ILE A 266 19.90 -30.19 -39.46
C ILE A 266 18.92 -29.02 -39.25
N ILE A 267 17.88 -29.22 -38.42
CA ILE A 267 16.84 -28.20 -38.20
C ILE A 267 17.42 -26.86 -37.75
N SER A 268 18.41 -26.93 -36.85
CA SER A 268 19.07 -25.74 -36.31
C SER A 268 19.81 -24.89 -37.35
N SER A 269 20.19 -25.44 -38.51
CA SER A 269 20.91 -24.66 -39.53
C SER A 269 20.02 -23.67 -40.29
N PHE A 270 18.70 -23.82 -40.23
CA PHE A 270 17.77 -22.94 -40.94
C PHE A 270 16.77 -22.20 -40.04
N ILE A 271 16.52 -22.71 -38.83
CA ILE A 271 15.54 -22.07 -37.93
C ILE A 271 16.15 -21.29 -36.77
N LYS A 272 17.36 -21.63 -36.30
CA LYS A 272 17.86 -21.17 -34.99
C LYS A 272 17.96 -19.64 -34.85
N SER A 273 18.43 -18.95 -35.89
CA SER A 273 18.52 -17.47 -35.91
C SER A 273 17.22 -16.80 -36.34
N SER A 274 16.28 -17.57 -36.88
CA SER A 274 15.12 -17.07 -37.57
C SER A 274 13.86 -17.05 -36.70
N ILE A 275 13.89 -17.76 -35.56
CA ILE A 275 12.83 -17.72 -34.55
C ILE A 275 13.32 -17.12 -33.23
N ALA A 276 12.49 -16.29 -32.63
CA ALA A 276 12.61 -15.85 -31.26
C ALA A 276 11.49 -16.46 -30.42
N ASP A 277 11.75 -16.54 -29.13
CA ASP A 277 10.76 -16.86 -28.13
C ASP A 277 11.04 -15.92 -26.97
N VAL A 278 9.96 -15.43 -26.37
CA VAL A 278 10.03 -14.44 -25.32
C VAL A 278 10.34 -15.11 -23.98
N ASP A 279 9.92 -16.37 -23.81
CA ASP A 279 10.26 -17.21 -22.65
C ASP A 279 11.76 -17.55 -22.62
N SER A 280 12.46 -17.22 -21.51
CA SER A 280 13.92 -17.39 -21.40
C SER A 280 14.38 -18.86 -21.52
N ASN A 281 13.49 -19.81 -21.21
CA ASN A 281 13.78 -21.24 -21.21
C ASN A 281 13.05 -22.01 -22.33
N ALA A 282 12.51 -21.30 -23.33
CA ALA A 282 11.83 -21.93 -24.45
C ALA A 282 12.74 -22.89 -25.22
N ASN A 283 12.27 -24.13 -25.37
CA ASN A 283 12.91 -25.11 -26.25
C ASN A 283 12.39 -24.92 -27.67
N LYS A 284 13.32 -24.68 -28.60
CA LYS A 284 13.01 -24.42 -30.01
C LYS A 284 12.87 -25.73 -30.80
N GLY A 285 11.96 -25.75 -31.76
CA GLY A 285 11.70 -26.90 -32.63
C GLY A 285 10.82 -26.54 -33.82
N ILE A 286 10.42 -27.54 -34.58
CA ILE A 286 9.46 -27.43 -35.69
C ILE A 286 8.34 -28.46 -35.58
N ALA A 287 7.18 -28.11 -36.15
CA ALA A 287 6.08 -29.02 -36.38
C ALA A 287 5.87 -29.20 -37.89
N ILE A 288 6.10 -30.40 -38.41
CA ILE A 288 5.86 -30.74 -39.81
C ILE A 288 4.40 -31.16 -39.97
N TYR A 289 3.61 -30.37 -40.70
CA TYR A 289 2.17 -30.62 -40.91
C TYR A 289 1.82 -31.07 -42.34
N GLU A 290 2.72 -30.90 -43.31
CA GLU A 290 2.51 -31.29 -44.70
C GLU A 290 3.85 -31.67 -45.34
N CYS A 291 3.82 -32.62 -46.27
CA CYS A 291 4.95 -33.02 -47.10
C CYS A 291 4.45 -33.23 -48.53
N SER A 292 5.26 -32.85 -49.53
CA SER A 292 4.93 -33.01 -50.94
C SER A 292 6.09 -33.62 -51.73
N GLY A 293 5.81 -34.10 -52.95
CA GLY A 293 6.77 -34.76 -53.83
C GLY A 293 6.48 -36.26 -54.03
N ASN A 294 7.14 -36.86 -55.02
CA ASN A 294 6.97 -38.27 -55.37
C ASN A 294 7.87 -39.22 -54.55
N GLY A 295 8.83 -38.66 -53.81
CA GLY A 295 9.74 -39.40 -52.93
C GLY A 295 9.17 -39.58 -51.52
N LYS A 296 10.04 -39.95 -50.59
CA LYS A 296 9.72 -40.07 -49.16
C LYS A 296 10.45 -38.98 -48.39
N TRP A 297 9.72 -38.31 -47.50
CA TRP A 297 10.35 -37.48 -46.48
C TRP A 297 10.75 -38.35 -45.30
N GLN A 298 11.95 -38.12 -44.77
CA GLN A 298 12.47 -38.87 -43.62
C GLN A 298 13.04 -37.91 -42.58
N TYR A 299 13.05 -38.33 -41.33
CA TYR A 299 13.73 -37.61 -40.24
C TYR A 299 14.70 -38.53 -39.51
N TYR A 300 15.72 -37.92 -38.91
CA TYR A 300 16.70 -38.59 -38.06
C TYR A 300 16.62 -38.03 -36.65
N SER A 301 16.56 -38.91 -35.65
CA SER A 301 16.56 -38.54 -34.24
C SER A 301 17.77 -39.15 -33.56
N ASN A 302 18.54 -38.39 -32.78
CA ASN A 302 19.71 -38.92 -32.08
C ASN A 302 19.38 -40.05 -31.07
N SER A 303 18.11 -40.22 -30.69
CA SER A 303 17.65 -41.34 -29.89
C SER A 303 17.50 -42.65 -30.67
N GLN A 304 17.62 -42.61 -32.00
CA GLN A 304 17.48 -43.74 -32.91
C GLN A 304 18.61 -43.74 -33.93
N THR A 305 19.19 -44.90 -34.22
CA THR A 305 20.35 -44.98 -35.12
C THR A 305 19.97 -45.03 -36.61
N LEU A 306 18.71 -44.77 -36.96
CA LEU A 306 18.14 -44.96 -38.30
C LEU A 306 17.22 -43.80 -38.71
N TRP A 307 17.14 -43.56 -40.02
CA TRP A 307 16.14 -42.68 -40.63
C TRP A 307 14.74 -43.29 -40.55
N LEU A 308 13.75 -42.45 -40.25
CA LEU A 308 12.34 -42.83 -40.20
C LEU A 308 11.52 -42.08 -41.25
N ASP A 309 10.63 -42.80 -41.94
CA ASP A 309 9.68 -42.22 -42.89
C ASP A 309 8.64 -41.34 -42.17
N ILE A 310 8.41 -40.14 -42.71
CA ILE A 310 7.27 -39.30 -42.36
C ILE A 310 6.07 -39.82 -43.14
N THR A 311 5.15 -40.51 -42.48
CA THR A 311 4.07 -41.26 -43.15
C THR A 311 2.73 -40.53 -43.14
N TYR A 312 2.31 -40.01 -41.99
CA TYR A 312 1.05 -39.29 -41.87
C TYR A 312 1.24 -38.03 -41.01
N VAL A 313 1.21 -36.88 -41.67
CA VAL A 313 1.18 -35.56 -41.02
C VAL A 313 0.02 -34.75 -41.56
N CYS A 314 -0.64 -33.99 -40.68
CA CYS A 314 -1.62 -32.99 -41.05
C CYS A 314 -1.63 -31.85 -40.02
N ILE A 315 -2.42 -30.81 -40.28
CA ILE A 315 -2.56 -29.66 -39.35
C ILE A 315 -3.03 -30.08 -37.94
N ASN A 316 -3.78 -31.18 -37.84
CA ASN A 316 -4.28 -31.72 -36.58
C ASN A 316 -3.41 -32.88 -36.02
N SER A 317 -2.35 -33.28 -36.74
CA SER A 317 -1.47 -34.38 -36.37
C SER A 317 -0.09 -34.16 -37.00
N SER A 318 0.67 -33.20 -36.45
CA SER A 318 1.99 -32.85 -36.96
C SER A 318 3.10 -33.67 -36.30
N LEU A 319 4.21 -33.89 -37.01
CA LEU A 319 5.42 -34.47 -36.45
C LEU A 319 6.25 -33.38 -35.77
N LEU A 320 6.50 -33.51 -34.47
CA LEU A 320 7.30 -32.56 -33.69
C LEU A 320 8.77 -32.97 -33.69
N LEU A 321 9.65 -32.06 -34.09
CA LEU A 321 11.10 -32.25 -34.09
C LEU A 321 11.77 -31.11 -33.31
N ARG A 322 12.69 -31.46 -32.42
CA ARG A 322 13.42 -30.54 -31.54
C ARG A 322 14.88 -30.98 -31.41
#